data_AF-A0A0A6PWS3-F1
#
_entry.id   AF-A0A0A6PWS3-F1
#
_cell.length_a   1.000
_cell.length_b   1.000
_cell.length_c   1.000
_cell.angle_alpha   90.00
_cell.angle_beta   90.00
_cell.angle_gamma   90.00
#
_symmetry.space_group_name_H-M   'P 1'
#
loop_
_entity.id
_entity.type
_entity.pdbx_description
1 polymer ?
#
loop_
_entity_poly.entity_id
_entity_poly.type
_entity_poly.pdbx_seq_one_letter_code
_entity_poly.pdbx_strand_id
1 'polypeptide(L)'
;MNIADEYVCNRKEDNMEFNYSYRLIKSDYRGTPVYGIEIERKDYIGIKNINIERDKVTMISFEKDKAEDILKKLYQNQLSPIHLVDIIGCYADEFSYEADYRNYSEKIN
;
A
#
# COMPACT_ATOMS: atom_id res chain seq x y z
N MET A 1 14.60 5.37 -2.79
CA MET A 1 13.30 4.98 -2.21
C MET A 1 13.61 4.21 -0.95
N ASN A 2 13.07 4.64 0.19
CA ASN A 2 13.39 4.06 1.50
C ASN A 2 12.12 3.48 2.11
N ILE A 3 12.25 2.37 2.84
CA ILE A 3 11.14 1.84 3.64
C ILE A 3 10.96 2.76 4.84
N ALA A 4 9.75 3.29 4.98
CA ALA A 4 9.36 4.20 6.06
C ALA A 4 8.65 3.44 7.19
N ASP A 5 7.93 2.37 6.87
CA ASP A 5 7.26 1.48 7.83
C ASP A 5 7.02 0.10 7.19
N GLU A 6 6.86 -0.94 8.01
CA GLU A 6 6.59 -2.31 7.56
C GLU A 6 5.67 -3.07 8.52
N TYR A 7 4.66 -3.73 7.94
CA TYR A 7 3.80 -4.70 8.62
C TYR A 7 4.01 -6.07 7.99
N VAL A 8 4.18 -7.10 8.82
CA VAL A 8 4.38 -8.47 8.36
C VAL A 8 3.29 -9.39 8.91
N CYS A 9 2.82 -10.32 8.09
CA CYS A 9 2.01 -11.43 8.59
C CYS A 9 2.35 -12.73 7.87
N ASN A 10 2.24 -13.84 8.60
CA ASN A 10 2.33 -15.19 8.08
C ASN A 10 0.93 -15.80 8.08
N ARG A 11 0.55 -16.43 6.98
CA ARG A 11 -0.63 -17.29 6.89
C ARG A 11 -0.17 -18.70 6.53
N LYS A 12 -0.77 -19.71 7.18
CA LYS A 12 -0.56 -21.12 6.83
C LYS A 12 -1.85 -21.73 6.34
N GLU A 13 -1.81 -22.34 5.17
CA GLU A 13 -2.90 -23.14 4.62
C GLU A 13 -2.30 -24.48 4.18
N ASP A 14 -2.75 -25.58 4.80
CA ASP A 14 -2.21 -26.93 4.63
C ASP A 14 -0.67 -27.02 4.75
N ASN A 15 0.01 -27.32 3.64
CA ASN A 15 1.47 -27.45 3.55
C ASN A 15 2.14 -26.17 3.01
N MET A 16 1.38 -25.09 2.84
CA MET A 16 1.83 -23.85 2.23
C MET A 16 1.84 -22.71 3.26
N GLU A 17 2.97 -22.00 3.32
CA GLU A 17 3.10 -20.79 4.15
C GLU A 17 3.23 -19.56 3.24
N PHE A 18 2.41 -18.55 3.53
CA PHE A 18 2.38 -17.28 2.83
C PHE A 18 2.91 -16.19 3.77
N ASN A 19 4.08 -15.67 3.44
CA ASN A 19 4.72 -14.58 4.17
C ASN A 19 4.48 -13.27 3.43
N TYR A 20 3.71 -12.37 4.05
CA TYR A 20 3.42 -11.05 3.50
C TYR A 20 4.26 -9.98 4.19
N SER A 21 4.76 -9.05 3.39
CA SER A 21 5.36 -7.79 3.83
C SER A 21 4.63 -6.62 3.16
N TYR A 22 3.96 -5.80 3.97
CA TYR A 22 3.30 -4.57 3.56
C TYR A 22 4.17 -3.39 3.98
N ARG A 23 4.69 -2.63 3.02
CA ARG A 23 5.70 -1.60 3.27
C ARG A 23 5.21 -0.23 2.85
N LEU A 24 5.31 0.74 3.76
CA LEU A 24 5.24 2.15 3.43
C LEU A 24 6.57 2.56 2.79
N ILE A 25 6.54 3.09 1.59
CA ILE A 25 7.74 3.50 0.86
C ILE A 25 7.76 5.01 0.71
N LYS A 26 8.90 5.64 1.03
CA LYS A 26 9.14 7.07 0.82
C LYS A 26 10.00 7.27 -0.41
N SER A 27 9.56 8.15 -1.29
CA SER A 27 10.33 8.63 -2.43
C SER A 27 10.30 10.16 -2.51
N ASP A 28 10.98 10.71 -3.52
CA ASP A 28 11.03 12.13 -3.79
C ASP A 28 10.37 12.39 -5.13
N TYR A 29 9.47 13.37 -5.15
CA TYR A 29 8.88 13.89 -6.36
C TYR A 29 9.16 15.39 -6.43
N ARG A 30 10.12 15.78 -7.28
CA ARG A 30 10.52 17.18 -7.50
C ARG A 30 10.94 17.90 -6.21
N GLY A 31 11.71 17.24 -5.36
CA GLY A 31 12.17 17.80 -4.08
C GLY A 31 11.13 17.75 -2.96
N THR A 32 9.95 17.17 -3.22
CA THR A 32 8.90 16.98 -2.22
C THR A 32 8.80 15.50 -1.85
N PRO A 33 8.79 15.15 -0.56
CA PRO A 33 8.60 13.77 -0.14
C PRO A 33 7.21 13.27 -0.53
N VAL A 34 7.16 12.07 -1.12
CA VAL A 34 5.92 11.37 -1.43
C VAL A 34 5.96 9.96 -0.88
N TYR A 35 4.79 9.47 -0.50
CA TYR A 35 4.60 8.18 0.14
C TYR A 35 3.79 7.27 -0.78
N GLY A 36 4.22 6.02 -0.83
CA GLY A 36 3.61 4.95 -1.59
C GLY A 36 3.56 3.66 -0.78
N ILE A 37 3.08 2.59 -1.40
CA ILE A 37 2.93 1.28 -0.77
C ILE A 37 3.57 0.21 -1.67
N GLU A 38 4.24 -0.74 -1.05
CA GLU A 38 4.71 -1.98 -1.67
C GLU A 38 4.16 -3.17 -0.89
N ILE A 39 3.62 -4.16 -1.60
CA ILE A 39 3.22 -5.45 -1.00
C ILE A 39 4.07 -6.54 -1.65
N GLU A 40 4.64 -7.40 -0.81
CA GLU A 40 5.33 -8.61 -1.24
C GLU A 40 4.72 -9.82 -0.54
N ARG A 41 4.54 -10.90 -1.29
CA ARG A 41 4.17 -12.20 -0.78
C ARG A 41 5.22 -13.23 -1.19
N LYS A 42 5.72 -13.99 -0.22
CA LYS A 42 6.59 -15.15 -0.45
C LYS A 42 5.86 -16.41 -0.06
N ASP A 43 5.84 -17.36 -0.97
CA ASP A 43 5.12 -18.62 -0.80
C ASP A 43 6.14 -19.74 -0.54
N TYR A 44 5.88 -20.56 0.47
CA TYR A 44 6.78 -21.63 0.90
C TYR A 44 6.05 -22.97 0.97
N ILE A 45 6.74 -24.04 0.61
CA ILE A 45 6.40 -25.42 0.98
C ILE A 45 7.56 -25.95 1.83
N GLY A 46 7.31 -26.09 3.14
CA GLY A 46 8.38 -26.33 4.11
C GLY A 46 9.42 -25.19 4.08
N ILE A 47 10.70 -25.53 3.85
CA ILE A 47 11.79 -24.54 3.76
C ILE A 47 11.99 -23.95 2.36
N LYS A 48 11.32 -24.50 1.34
CA LYS A 48 11.52 -24.11 -0.06
C LYS A 48 10.61 -22.94 -0.39
N ASN A 49 11.20 -21.78 -0.72
CA ASN A 49 10.47 -20.70 -1.38
C ASN A 49 10.12 -21.15 -2.81
N ILE A 50 8.83 -21.17 -3.13
CA ILE A 50 8.32 -21.61 -4.44
C ILE A 50 7.88 -20.44 -5.32
N ASN A 51 7.54 -19.29 -4.72
CA ASN A 51 7.05 -18.13 -5.44
C ASN A 51 7.30 -16.83 -4.64
N ILE A 52 7.48 -15.74 -5.38
CA ILE A 52 7.57 -14.38 -4.85
C ILE A 52 6.73 -13.48 -5.75
N GLU A 53 5.66 -12.92 -5.20
CA GLU A 53 4.85 -11.87 -5.83
C GLU A 53 5.16 -10.54 -5.19
N ARG A 54 5.30 -9.48 -5.99
CA ARG A 54 5.53 -8.13 -5.50
C ARG A 54 4.87 -7.13 -6.44
N ASP A 55 4.17 -6.17 -5.86
CA ASP A 55 3.66 -5.01 -6.58
C ASP A 55 3.80 -3.74 -5.72
N LYS A 56 3.82 -2.57 -6.36
CA LYS A 56 3.99 -1.29 -5.68
C LYS A 56 3.33 -0.14 -6.42
N VAL A 57 2.86 0.84 -5.65
CA VAL A 57 2.50 2.17 -6.12
C VAL A 57 3.38 3.19 -5.40
N THR A 58 4.19 3.93 -6.14
CA THR A 58 5.25 4.78 -5.58
C THR A 58 4.78 6.15 -5.11
N MET A 59 3.59 6.58 -5.53
CA MET A 59 3.05 7.90 -5.25
C MET A 59 1.54 7.78 -4.99
N ILE A 60 1.17 7.70 -3.71
CA ILE A 60 -0.21 7.66 -3.25
C ILE A 60 -0.58 9.00 -2.62
N SER A 61 0.31 9.57 -1.80
CA SER A 61 0.05 10.84 -1.11
C SER A 61 1.35 11.58 -0.77
N PHE A 62 1.25 12.90 -0.65
CA PHE A 62 2.29 13.73 -0.04
C PHE A 62 2.25 13.68 1.50
N GLU A 63 1.12 13.24 2.07
CA GLU A 63 0.92 13.08 3.51
C GLU A 63 1.19 11.62 3.92
N LYS A 64 2.13 11.41 4.85
CA LYS A 64 2.51 10.08 5.35
C LYS A 64 1.31 9.32 5.92
N ASP A 65 0.55 9.98 6.77
CA ASP A 65 -0.53 9.36 7.55
C ASP A 65 -1.63 8.81 6.63
N LYS A 66 -1.96 9.52 5.55
CA LYS A 66 -2.91 9.04 4.52
C LYS A 66 -2.45 7.74 3.86
N ALA A 67 -1.18 7.66 3.46
CA ALA A 67 -0.63 6.44 2.88
C ALA A 67 -0.52 5.31 3.92
N GLU A 68 -0.25 5.64 5.18
CA GLU A 68 -0.18 4.69 6.28
C GLU A 68 -1.57 4.10 6.63
N ASP A 69 -2.64 4.90 6.59
CA ASP A 69 -3.99 4.43 6.83
C ASP A 69 -4.46 3.43 5.77
N ILE A 70 -4.12 3.68 4.50
CA ILE A 70 -4.35 2.74 3.41
C ILE A 70 -3.55 1.45 3.66
N LEU A 71 -2.26 1.57 4.00
CA LEU A 71 -1.41 0.42 4.30
C LEU A 71 -1.98 -0.46 5.42
N LYS A 72 -2.47 0.16 6.50
CA LYS A 72 -3.11 -0.56 7.62
C LYS A 72 -4.35 -1.32 7.16
N LYS A 73 -5.19 -0.72 6.31
CA LYS A 73 -6.37 -1.41 5.75
C LYS A 73 -5.97 -2.59 4.87
N LEU A 74 -4.95 -2.45 4.03
CA LEU A 74 -4.43 -3.55 3.19
C LEU A 74 -3.93 -4.71 4.05
N TYR A 75 -3.17 -4.40 5.11
CA TYR A 75 -2.65 -5.37 6.07
C TYR A 75 -3.77 -6.08 6.84
N GLN A 76 -4.74 -5.34 7.38
CA GLN A 76 -5.86 -5.88 8.15
C GLN A 76 -6.73 -6.85 7.32
N ASN A 77 -6.90 -6.56 6.04
CA ASN A 77 -7.67 -7.41 5.11
C ASN A 77 -6.81 -8.46 4.40
N GLN A 78 -5.49 -8.50 4.67
CA GLN A 78 -4.53 -9.44 4.10
C GLN A 78 -4.56 -9.49 2.56
N LEU A 79 -4.60 -8.33 1.92
CA LEU A 79 -4.73 -8.21 0.47
C LEU A 79 -3.42 -8.55 -0.24
N SER A 80 -3.48 -9.41 -1.25
CA SER A 80 -2.29 -9.83 -2.01
C SER A 80 -1.79 -8.75 -2.97
N PRO A 81 -0.51 -8.84 -3.42
CA PRO A 81 0.08 -7.85 -4.31
C PRO A 81 -0.73 -7.54 -5.57
N ILE A 82 -1.34 -8.55 -6.19
CA ILE A 82 -2.15 -8.38 -7.42
C ILE A 82 -3.36 -7.45 -7.24
N HIS A 83 -3.92 -7.34 -6.03
CA HIS A 83 -5.07 -6.48 -5.78
C HIS A 83 -4.69 -5.01 -5.57
N LEU A 84 -3.38 -4.70 -5.46
CA LEU A 84 -2.91 -3.38 -5.04
C LEU A 84 -3.40 -2.27 -5.97
N VAL A 85 -3.33 -2.46 -7.29
CA VAL A 85 -3.74 -1.45 -8.28
C VAL A 85 -5.24 -1.16 -8.19
N ASP A 86 -6.07 -2.20 -8.11
CA ASP A 86 -7.53 -2.05 -8.05
C ASP A 86 -7.97 -1.27 -6.80
N ILE A 87 -7.32 -1.56 -5.67
CA ILE A 87 -7.62 -0.91 -4.39
C ILE A 87 -7.17 0.55 -4.39
N ILE A 88 -5.95 0.82 -4.88
CA ILE A 88 -5.45 2.19 -4.96
C ILE A 88 -6.27 3.03 -5.95
N GLY A 89 -6.78 2.45 -7.03
CA GLY A 89 -7.73 3.10 -7.93
C GLY A 89 -8.97 3.62 -7.19
N CYS A 90 -9.54 2.81 -6.30
CA CYS A 90 -10.69 3.23 -5.48
C CYS A 90 -10.35 4.39 -4.53
N TYR A 91 -9.15 4.42 -3.95
CA TYR A 91 -8.70 5.54 -3.11
C TYR A 91 -8.40 6.81 -3.91
N ALA A 92 -7.87 6.68 -5.13
CA ALA A 92 -7.63 7.83 -6.00
C ALA A 92 -8.93 8.57 -6.34
N ASP A 93 -10.03 7.84 -6.54
CA ASP A 93 -11.36 8.41 -6.71
C ASP A 93 -11.81 9.15 -5.44
N GLU A 94 -11.67 8.55 -4.25
CA GLU A 94 -11.99 9.21 -2.97
C GLU A 94 -11.19 10.52 -2.75
N PHE A 95 -9.90 10.54 -3.07
CA PHE A 95 -9.07 11.75 -2.97
C PHE A 95 -9.48 12.84 -3.97
N SER A 96 -9.96 12.44 -5.15
CA SER A 96 -10.47 13.40 -6.14
C SER A 96 -11.72 14.10 -5.61
N TYR A 97 -12.62 13.35 -4.94
CA TYR A 97 -13.78 13.93 -4.26
C TYR A 97 -13.40 14.87 -3.11
N GLU A 98 -12.40 14.51 -2.28
CA GLU A 98 -11.93 15.38 -1.18
C GLU A 98 -11.34 16.70 -1.70
N ALA A 99 -10.55 16.65 -2.77
CA ALA A 99 -9.95 17.83 -3.37
C ALA A 99 -11.01 18.77 -3.96
N ASP A 100 -12.03 18.22 -4.64
CA ASP A 100 -13.13 19.00 -5.20
C ASP A 100 -13.99 19.63 -4.09
N TYR A 101 -14.26 18.92 -3.00
CA TYR A 101 -15.00 19.45 -1.85
C TYR A 101 -14.26 20.61 -1.17
N ARG A 102 -12.95 20.49 -0.99
CA ARG A 102 -12.11 21.54 -0.39
C ARG A 102 -12.13 22.81 -1.23
N ASN A 103 -11.95 22.66 -2.55
CA ASN A 103 -12.07 23.76 -3.52
C ASN A 103 -13.46 24.40 -3.54
N TYR A 104 -14.52 23.62 -3.27
CA TYR A 104 -15.88 24.15 -3.17
C TYR A 104 -16.06 24.96 -1.89
N SER A 105 -15.59 24.44 -0.74
CA SER A 105 -15.71 25.11 0.57
C SER A 105 -14.93 26.43 0.68
N GLU A 106 -13.82 26.57 -0.04
CA GLU A 106 -13.03 27.80 -0.10
C GLU A 106 -13.66 28.87 -1.01
N LYS A 107 -14.60 28.51 -1.89
CA LYS A 107 -15.33 29.46 -2.76
C LYS A 107 -16.60 30.04 -2.11
N ILE A 108 -17.03 29.51 -0.98
CA ILE A 108 -18.23 29.94 -0.25
C ILE A 108 -17.91 30.75 1.02
N ASN A 109 -16.62 31.03 1.26
CA ASN A 109 -16.12 32.01 2.22
C ASN A 109 -15.44 33.18 1.49
#